data_AF-A0A1B8YK17-F1
#
_entry.id   AF-A0A1B8YK17-F1
#
_cell.length_a   1.000
_cell.length_b   1.000
_cell.length_c   1.000
_cell.angle_alpha   90.00
_cell.angle_beta   90.00
_cell.angle_gamma   90.00
#
_symmetry.space_group_name_H-M   'P 1'
#
loop_
_entity.id
_entity.type
_entity.pdbx_description
1 polymer ?
#
loop_
_entity_poly.entity_id
_entity_poly.type
_entity_poly.pdbx_seq_one_letter_code
_entity_poly.pdbx_strand_id
1 'polypeptide(L)'
;MLVGVMISIISFIMMSFSSSPILYLIAISGISIGRALLEACSKALIGDYIDSPKERESIQYYRYYLINVGAAIGPYVGLASGLSAQRETFLITAIVYFVYGIMLRAFLLSSKKEEEIKKVSNDISFTKTLSIIISHRTFVILLLCNVLVMFLLCLFMLTLILRLFNIYLDQI
;
A
#
# COMPACT_ATOMS: atom_id res chain seq x y z
N MET A 1 6.16 -9.68 0.29
CA MET A 1 5.99 -8.67 1.36
C MET A 1 7.29 -7.93 1.68
N LEU A 2 8.37 -8.59 2.12
CA LEU A 2 9.67 -7.94 2.41
C LEU A 2 10.25 -7.15 1.23
N VAL A 3 10.12 -7.65 0.00
CA VAL A 3 10.51 -6.91 -1.22
C VAL A 3 9.77 -5.59 -1.34
N GLY A 4 8.45 -5.57 -1.05
CA GLY A 4 7.66 -4.35 -1.06
C GLY A 4 8.15 -3.33 -0.03
N VAL A 5 8.50 -3.79 1.18
CA VAL A 5 9.13 -2.94 2.22
C VAL A 5 10.44 -2.33 1.71
N MET A 6 11.32 -3.14 1.12
CA MET A 6 12.62 -2.67 0.61
C MET A 6 12.44 -1.63 -0.50
N ILE A 7 11.53 -1.86 -1.44
CA ILE A 7 11.20 -0.90 -2.50
C ILE A 7 10.71 0.42 -1.87
N SER A 8 9.81 0.36 -0.89
CA SER A 8 9.33 1.56 -0.19
C SER A 8 10.45 2.30 0.52
N ILE A 9 11.35 1.62 1.25
CA ILE A 9 12.49 2.26 1.93
C ILE A 9 13.37 2.99 0.93
N ILE A 10 13.79 2.31 -0.14
CA ILE A 10 14.65 2.89 -1.17
C ILE A 10 13.96 4.10 -1.80
N SER A 11 12.66 4.00 -2.05
CA SER A 11 11.89 5.06 -2.70
C SER A 11 11.67 6.27 -1.79
N PHE A 12 11.44 6.08 -0.49
CA PHE A 12 11.36 7.19 0.48
C PHE A 12 12.72 7.87 0.67
N ILE A 13 13.82 7.11 0.72
CA ILE A 13 15.17 7.69 0.71
C ILE A 13 15.37 8.48 -0.59
N MET A 14 15.00 7.93 -1.75
CA MET A 14 15.15 8.64 -3.02
C MET A 14 14.32 9.93 -3.08
N MET A 15 13.08 9.90 -2.59
CA MET A 15 12.19 11.06 -2.45
C MET A 15 12.78 12.15 -1.54
N SER A 16 13.53 11.73 -0.52
CA SER A 16 14.19 12.65 0.41
C SER A 16 15.29 13.49 -0.26
N PHE A 17 15.96 12.94 -1.28
CA PHE A 17 17.09 13.58 -1.96
C PHE A 17 16.75 14.04 -3.38
N SER A 18 15.49 13.95 -3.77
CA SER A 18 15.10 14.27 -5.14
C SER A 18 15.06 15.78 -5.36
N SER A 19 15.92 16.27 -6.26
CA SER A 19 15.94 17.68 -6.70
C SER A 19 15.29 17.89 -8.06
N SER A 20 14.81 16.82 -8.71
CA SER A 20 14.22 16.83 -10.05
C SER A 20 12.81 16.23 -10.06
N PRO A 21 11.85 16.82 -10.80
CA PRO A 21 10.50 16.28 -10.94
C PRO A 21 10.46 14.83 -11.44
N ILE A 22 11.39 14.44 -12.33
CA ILE A 22 11.47 13.07 -12.84
C ILE A 22 11.85 12.10 -11.72
N LEU A 23 12.79 12.51 -10.86
CA LEU A 23 13.22 11.68 -9.74
C LEU A 23 12.11 11.55 -8.70
N TYR A 24 11.35 12.62 -8.46
CA TYR A 24 10.11 12.57 -7.67
C TYR A 24 9.10 11.57 -8.24
N LEU A 25 8.88 11.57 -9.56
CA LEU A 25 7.96 10.64 -10.23
C LEU A 25 8.38 9.18 -10.07
N ILE A 26 9.69 8.90 -10.21
CA ILE A 26 10.21 7.54 -10.02
C ILE A 26 10.06 7.12 -8.56
N ALA A 27 10.34 8.02 -7.61
CA ALA A 27 10.22 7.73 -6.18
C ALA A 27 8.77 7.45 -5.77
N ILE A 28 7.81 8.29 -6.16
CA ILE A 28 6.39 8.08 -5.84
C ILE A 28 5.83 6.82 -6.50
N SER A 29 6.31 6.48 -7.70
CA SER A 29 5.97 5.23 -8.38
C SER A 29 6.48 4.01 -7.58
N GLY A 30 7.72 4.07 -7.10
CA GLY A 30 8.28 3.03 -6.25
C GLY A 30 7.54 2.89 -4.91
N ILE A 31 7.19 3.99 -4.25
CA ILE A 31 6.34 3.98 -3.04
C ILE A 31 5.01 3.27 -3.33
N SER A 32 4.38 3.59 -4.47
CA SER A 32 3.10 2.99 -4.88
C SER A 32 3.20 1.49 -5.13
N ILE A 33 4.27 1.04 -5.79
CA ILE A 33 4.56 -0.39 -6.02
C ILE A 33 4.77 -1.11 -4.67
N GLY A 34 5.58 -0.53 -3.79
CA GLY A 34 5.84 -1.10 -2.46
C GLY A 34 4.57 -1.24 -1.64
N ARG A 35 3.70 -0.22 -1.65
CA ARG A 35 2.39 -0.25 -1.00
C ARG A 35 1.47 -1.32 -1.60
N ALA A 36 1.39 -1.42 -2.93
CA ALA A 36 0.56 -2.43 -3.60
C ALA A 36 0.98 -3.86 -3.22
N LEU A 37 2.30 -4.13 -3.18
CA LEU A 37 2.85 -5.41 -2.75
C LEU A 37 2.54 -5.70 -1.28
N LEU A 38 2.64 -4.69 -0.41
CA LEU A 38 2.31 -4.83 1.01
C LEU A 38 0.83 -5.15 1.23
N GLU A 39 -0.07 -4.44 0.57
CA GLU A 39 -1.51 -4.66 0.70
C GLU A 39 -1.91 -6.04 0.15
N ALA A 40 -1.41 -6.43 -1.02
CA ALA A 40 -1.70 -7.73 -1.61
C ALA A 40 -1.16 -8.88 -0.75
N CYS A 41 0.12 -8.81 -0.34
CA CYS A 41 0.72 -9.84 0.50
C CYS A 41 0.09 -9.92 1.89
N SER A 42 -0.27 -8.78 2.51
CA SER A 42 -0.92 -8.78 3.83
C SER A 42 -2.28 -9.47 3.78
N LYS A 43 -3.07 -9.23 2.73
CA LYS A 43 -4.37 -9.90 2.54
C LYS A 43 -4.19 -11.40 2.32
N ALA A 44 -3.22 -11.80 1.50
CA ALA A 44 -2.88 -13.21 1.28
C ALA A 44 -2.45 -13.89 2.59
N LEU A 45 -1.55 -13.27 3.35
CA LEU A 45 -1.05 -13.80 4.63
C LEU A 45 -2.18 -14.01 5.65
N ILE A 46 -3.13 -13.06 5.75
CA ILE A 46 -4.31 -13.23 6.61
C ILE A 46 -5.17 -14.41 6.11
N GLY A 47 -5.30 -14.57 4.78
CA GLY A 47 -6.00 -15.69 4.16
C GLY A 47 -5.39 -17.05 4.50
N ASP A 48 -4.06 -17.12 4.47
CA ASP A 48 -3.32 -18.37 4.71
C ASP A 48 -3.25 -18.73 6.21
N TYR A 49 -3.24 -17.74 7.11
CA TYR A 49 -3.06 -17.98 8.55
C TYR A 49 -4.36 -18.21 9.30
N ILE A 50 -5.46 -17.58 8.88
CA ILE A 50 -6.73 -17.61 9.59
C ILE A 50 -7.69 -18.54 8.87
N ASP A 51 -7.99 -19.68 9.49
CA ASP A 51 -8.79 -20.73 8.87
C ASP A 51 -10.29 -20.38 8.88
N SER A 52 -10.77 -19.73 9.94
CA SER A 52 -12.18 -19.31 10.11
C SER A 52 -12.54 -18.14 9.18
N PRO A 53 -13.55 -18.27 8.30
CA PRO A 53 -13.96 -17.19 7.39
C PRO A 53 -14.41 -15.92 8.12
N LYS A 54 -15.14 -16.06 9.24
CA LYS A 54 -15.65 -14.93 10.03
C LYS A 54 -14.51 -14.17 10.72
N GLU A 55 -13.53 -14.89 11.25
CA GLU A 55 -12.34 -14.26 11.86
C GLU A 55 -11.48 -13.58 10.80
N ARG A 56 -11.32 -14.20 9.63
CA ARG A 56 -10.60 -13.62 8.50
C ARG A 56 -11.23 -12.30 8.06
N GLU A 57 -12.55 -12.26 7.94
CA GLU A 57 -13.31 -11.04 7.65
C GLU A 57 -13.10 -9.98 8.75
N SER A 58 -13.24 -10.36 10.02
CA SER A 58 -13.03 -9.44 11.15
C SER A 58 -11.63 -8.81 11.15
N ILE A 59 -10.58 -9.60 10.92
CA ILE A 59 -9.20 -9.10 10.85
C ILE A 59 -9.01 -8.14 9.67
N GLN A 60 -9.67 -8.39 8.53
CA GLN A 60 -9.64 -7.48 7.39
C GLN A 60 -10.28 -6.12 7.74
N TYR A 61 -11.38 -6.11 8.49
CA TYR A 61 -12.00 -4.89 8.98
C TYR A 61 -11.12 -4.15 9.98
N TYR A 62 -10.51 -4.85 10.95
CA TYR A 62 -9.58 -4.22 11.89
C TYR A 62 -8.38 -3.59 11.17
N ARG A 63 -7.82 -4.26 10.16
CA ARG A 63 -6.73 -3.67 9.36
C ARG A 63 -7.19 -2.39 8.67
N TYR A 64 -8.37 -2.42 8.02
CA TYR A 64 -8.92 -1.25 7.34
C TYR A 64 -9.14 -0.09 8.32
N TYR A 65 -9.70 -0.39 9.50
CA TYR A 65 -9.89 0.60 10.57
C TYR A 65 -8.56 1.24 11.00
N LEU A 66 -7.54 0.43 11.30
CA LEU A 66 -6.22 0.93 11.72
C LEU A 66 -5.54 1.79 10.65
N ILE A 67 -5.65 1.40 9.38
CA ILE A 67 -5.11 2.19 8.24
C ILE A 67 -5.81 3.56 8.18
N ASN A 68 -7.13 3.59 8.31
CA ASN A 68 -7.89 4.85 8.27
C ASN A 68 -7.58 5.75 9.46
N VAL A 69 -7.45 5.17 10.66
CA VAL A 69 -7.02 5.91 11.86
C VAL A 69 -5.63 6.54 11.63
N GLY A 70 -4.69 5.77 11.09
CA GLY A 70 -3.36 6.28 10.73
C GLY A 70 -3.43 7.41 9.70
N ALA A 71 -4.26 7.27 8.67
CA ALA A 71 -4.45 8.29 7.64
C ALA A 71 -5.09 9.59 8.17
N ALA A 72 -5.98 9.49 9.15
CA ALA A 72 -6.61 10.65 9.79
C ALA A 72 -5.68 11.37 10.77
N ILE A 73 -4.95 10.61 11.60
CA ILE A 73 -4.08 11.16 12.66
C ILE A 73 -2.73 11.61 12.09
N GLY A 74 -2.21 10.92 11.07
CA GLY A 74 -0.87 11.14 10.51
C GLY A 74 -0.60 12.60 10.09
N PRO A 75 -1.48 13.25 9.29
CA PRO A 75 -1.30 14.65 8.91
C PRO A 75 -1.24 15.60 10.11
N TYR A 76 -2.05 15.37 11.14
CA TYR A 76 -2.07 16.20 12.34
C TYR A 76 -0.78 16.07 13.15
N VAL A 77 -0.31 14.83 13.37
CA VAL A 77 0.96 14.57 14.07
C VAL A 77 2.14 15.13 13.27
N GLY A 78 2.13 14.97 11.95
CA GLY A 78 3.15 15.52 11.06
C GLY A 78 3.23 17.05 11.16
N LEU A 79 2.08 17.73 11.06
CA LEU A 79 1.98 19.18 11.21
C LEU A 79 2.46 19.64 12.59
N ALA A 80 1.97 19.02 13.67
CA ALA A 80 2.34 19.38 15.04
C ALA A 80 3.85 19.19 15.33
N SER A 81 4.49 18.25 14.64
CA SER A 81 5.93 17.98 14.75
C SER A 81 6.78 18.85 13.80
N GLY A 82 6.18 19.76 13.05
CA GLY A 82 6.88 20.62 12.08
C GLY A 82 7.35 19.90 10.82
N LEU A 83 6.83 18.71 10.52
CA LEU A 83 7.19 17.92 9.35
C LEU A 83 6.43 18.41 8.09
N SER A 84 6.94 19.46 7.46
CA SER A 84 6.30 20.11 6.29
C SER A 84 6.76 19.52 4.94
N ALA A 85 6.54 18.22 4.71
CA ALA A 85 6.96 17.53 3.47
C ALA A 85 8.43 17.80 3.08
N GLN A 86 9.28 17.98 4.10
CA GLN A 86 10.70 18.25 3.94
C GLN A 86 11.46 16.92 3.82
N ARG A 87 12.74 17.03 3.46
CA ARG A 87 13.72 15.94 3.47
C ARG A 87 13.55 15.00 4.69
N GLU A 88 13.50 15.58 5.88
CA GLU A 88 13.40 14.84 7.14
C GLU A 88 12.13 13.99 7.26
N THR A 89 11.01 14.46 6.71
CA THR A 89 9.73 13.73 6.73
C THR A 89 9.86 12.39 5.99
N PHE A 90 10.53 12.38 4.85
CA PHE A 90 10.71 11.16 4.05
C PHE A 90 11.73 10.20 4.68
N LEU A 91 12.81 10.73 5.30
CA LEU A 91 13.77 9.91 6.05
C LEU A 91 13.14 9.24 7.27
N ILE A 92 12.36 9.97 8.05
CA ILE A 92 11.61 9.41 9.19
C ILE A 92 10.69 8.28 8.70
N THR A 93 9.99 8.50 7.59
CA THR A 93 9.13 7.47 6.99
C THR A 93 9.92 6.24 6.56
N ALA A 94 11.10 6.40 5.95
CA ALA A 94 11.98 5.29 5.60
C ALA A 94 12.44 4.50 6.84
N ILE A 95 12.76 5.17 7.95
CA ILE A 95 13.11 4.53 9.22
C ILE A 95 11.93 3.72 9.77
N VAL A 96 10.71 4.27 9.74
CA VAL A 96 9.50 3.54 10.15
C VAL A 96 9.30 2.27 9.31
N TYR A 97 9.47 2.36 7.99
CA TYR A 97 9.41 1.19 7.11
C TYR A 97 10.54 0.18 7.38
N PHE A 98 11.73 0.64 7.75
CA PHE A 98 12.85 -0.22 8.13
C PHE A 98 12.55 -1.01 9.42
N VAL A 99 12.07 -0.34 10.47
CA VAL A 99 11.63 -0.98 11.72
C VAL A 99 10.51 -1.98 11.43
N TYR A 100 9.53 -1.58 10.63
CA TYR A 100 8.46 -2.47 10.19
C TYR A 100 8.99 -3.71 9.45
N GLY A 101 9.98 -3.55 8.57
CA GLY A 101 10.65 -4.66 7.88
C GLY A 101 11.34 -5.63 8.82
N ILE A 102 12.00 -5.14 9.87
CA ILE A 102 12.62 -5.98 10.90
C ILE A 102 11.56 -6.77 11.65
N MET A 103 10.50 -6.12 12.12
CA MET A 103 9.40 -6.78 12.83
C MET A 103 8.73 -7.84 11.96
N LEU A 104 8.48 -7.53 10.69
CA LEU A 104 7.92 -8.46 9.72
C LEU A 104 8.84 -9.68 9.52
N ARG A 105 10.15 -9.46 9.36
CA ARG A 105 11.11 -10.55 9.22
C ARG A 105 11.14 -11.45 10.45
N ALA A 106 11.14 -10.86 11.65
CA ALA A 106 11.10 -11.61 12.90
C ALA A 106 9.81 -12.45 13.02
N PHE A 107 8.67 -11.88 12.67
CA PHE A 107 7.38 -12.58 12.64
C PHE A 107 7.38 -13.77 11.68
N LEU A 108 7.86 -13.58 10.44
CA LEU A 108 7.91 -14.63 9.43
C LEU A 108 8.82 -15.78 9.86
N LEU A 109 10.01 -15.48 10.39
CA LEU A 109 10.95 -16.50 10.88
C LEU A 109 10.40 -17.32 12.06
N SER A 110 9.52 -16.74 12.88
CA SER A 110 8.93 -17.42 14.03
C SER A 110 7.75 -18.33 13.64
N SER A 111 7.28 -18.30 12.39
CA SER A 111 6.06 -18.98 11.99
C SER A 111 6.31 -20.34 11.37
N LYS A 112 5.86 -21.40 12.06
CA LYS A 112 5.86 -22.79 11.54
C LYS A 112 4.95 -22.98 10.32
N LYS A 113 3.91 -22.15 10.17
CA LYS A 113 2.91 -22.26 9.07
C LYS A 113 3.53 -21.90 7.70
N GLU A 114 4.66 -21.19 7.65
CA GLU A 114 5.36 -20.88 6.40
C GLU A 114 5.89 -22.13 5.68
N GLU A 115 6.35 -23.15 6.42
CA GLU A 115 6.88 -24.39 5.84
C GLU A 115 5.79 -25.27 5.22
N GLU A 116 4.59 -25.26 5.80
CA GLU A 116 3.43 -25.99 5.28
C GLU A 116 2.87 -25.33 4.01
N ILE A 117 2.80 -23.99 3.98
CA ILE A 117 2.29 -23.23 2.83
C ILE A 117 3.21 -23.39 1.59
N LYS A 118 4.54 -23.43 1.78
CA LYS A 118 5.50 -23.63 0.67
C LYS A 118 5.38 -24.99 -0.03
N LYS A 119 4.86 -26.02 0.65
CA LYS A 119 4.67 -27.36 0.04
C LYS A 119 3.48 -27.41 -0.92
N VAL A 120 2.43 -26.63 -0.67
CA VAL A 120 1.20 -26.62 -1.48
C VAL A 120 1.36 -25.77 -2.76
N SER A 121 2.25 -24.78 -2.78
CA SER A 121 2.37 -23.83 -3.89
C SER A 121 2.98 -24.37 -5.18
N ASN A 122 3.60 -25.57 -5.17
CA ASN A 122 4.29 -26.10 -6.37
C ASN A 122 3.34 -26.58 -7.48
N ASP A 123 2.06 -26.81 -7.19
CA ASP A 123 1.09 -27.34 -8.18
C ASP A 123 0.29 -26.26 -8.92
N ILE A 124 0.36 -24.99 -8.50
CA ILE A 124 -0.51 -23.94 -9.03
C ILE A 124 0.28 -23.02 -9.96
N SER A 125 -0.06 -23.05 -11.25
CA SER A 125 0.51 -22.17 -12.26
C SER A 125 -0.21 -20.81 -12.28
N PHE A 126 0.56 -19.72 -12.17
CA PHE A 126 0.04 -18.34 -12.22
C PHE A 126 -0.74 -18.06 -13.52
N THR A 127 -0.20 -18.48 -14.67
CA THR A 127 -0.81 -18.23 -15.98
C THR A 127 -2.15 -18.95 -16.13
N LYS A 128 -2.26 -20.18 -15.62
CA LYS A 128 -3.53 -20.93 -15.59
C LYS A 128 -4.56 -20.23 -14.71
N THR A 129 -4.16 -19.79 -13.51
CA THR A 129 -5.05 -19.08 -12.58
C THR A 129 -5.54 -17.76 -13.16
N LEU A 130 -4.62 -16.99 -13.78
CA LEU A 130 -4.96 -15.72 -14.43
C LEU A 130 -5.93 -15.93 -15.61
N SER A 131 -5.70 -16.95 -16.43
CA SER A 131 -6.58 -17.30 -17.55
C SER A 131 -8.00 -17.63 -17.08
N ILE A 132 -8.14 -18.42 -16.00
CA ILE A 132 -9.44 -18.75 -15.40
C ILE A 132 -10.17 -17.49 -14.91
N ILE A 133 -9.46 -16.61 -14.20
CA ILE A 133 -10.04 -15.37 -13.66
C ILE A 133 -10.57 -14.46 -14.78
N ILE A 134 -9.76 -14.25 -15.83
CA ILE A 134 -10.13 -13.38 -16.96
C ILE A 134 -11.25 -14.02 -17.82
N SER A 135 -11.38 -15.34 -17.82
CA SER A 135 -12.48 -16.02 -18.53
C SER A 135 -13.85 -15.79 -17.85
N HIS A 136 -13.88 -15.39 -16.57
CA HIS A 136 -15.13 -15.22 -15.84
C HIS A 136 -15.75 -13.83 -16.08
N ARG A 137 -16.70 -13.75 -17.03
CA ARG A 137 -17.32 -12.49 -17.50
C ARG A 137 -17.82 -11.59 -16.37
N THR A 138 -18.55 -12.12 -15.40
CA THR A 138 -19.07 -11.34 -14.26
C THR A 138 -17.96 -10.73 -13.42
N PHE A 139 -16.86 -11.47 -13.25
CA PHE A 139 -15.71 -11.00 -12.47
C PHE A 139 -14.96 -9.89 -13.21
N VAL A 140 -14.73 -10.06 -14.52
CA VAL A 140 -14.08 -9.04 -15.36
C VAL A 140 -14.91 -7.75 -15.42
N ILE A 141 -16.24 -7.87 -15.57
CA ILE A 141 -17.13 -6.70 -15.53
C ILE A 141 -17.02 -5.98 -14.18
N LEU A 142 -17.07 -6.72 -13.07
CA LEU A 142 -16.94 -6.14 -11.73
C LEU A 142 -15.57 -5.45 -11.54
N LEU A 143 -14.49 -6.07 -12.02
CA LEU A 143 -13.15 -5.49 -11.99
C LEU A 143 -13.09 -4.20 -12.81
N LEU A 144 -13.64 -4.19 -14.02
CA LEU A 144 -13.69 -3.00 -14.87
C LEU A 144 -14.51 -1.87 -14.24
N CYS A 145 -15.66 -2.19 -13.64
CA CYS A 145 -16.44 -1.23 -12.88
C CYS A 145 -15.63 -0.64 -11.71
N ASN A 146 -14.90 -1.47 -10.96
CA ASN A 146 -14.07 -0.99 -9.87
C ASN A 146 -12.92 -0.08 -10.36
N VAL A 147 -12.26 -0.44 -11.46
CA VAL A 147 -11.25 0.42 -12.10
C VAL A 147 -11.85 1.75 -12.53
N LEU A 148 -13.05 1.75 -13.12
CA LEU A 148 -13.75 2.97 -13.51
C LEU A 148 -14.09 3.84 -12.31
N VAL A 149 -14.60 3.26 -11.22
CA VAL A 149 -14.89 3.99 -9.97
C VAL A 149 -13.62 4.60 -9.38
N MET A 150 -12.53 3.85 -9.31
CA MET A 150 -11.24 4.36 -8.81
C MET A 150 -10.68 5.47 -9.71
N PHE A 151 -10.87 5.37 -11.02
CA PHE A 151 -10.49 6.41 -11.97
C PHE A 151 -11.30 7.70 -11.76
N LEU A 152 -12.62 7.59 -11.62
CA LEU A 152 -13.50 8.72 -11.30
C LEU A 152 -13.12 9.37 -9.96
N LEU A 153 -12.83 8.56 -8.94
CA LEU A 153 -12.37 9.05 -7.64
C LEU A 153 -11.05 9.82 -7.76
N CYS A 154 -10.11 9.32 -8.55
CA CYS A 154 -8.83 9.99 -8.81
C CYS A 154 -9.04 11.36 -9.48
N LEU A 155 -9.87 11.42 -10.52
CA LEU A 155 -10.22 12.67 -11.20
C LEU A 155 -10.87 13.66 -10.24
N PHE A 156 -11.85 13.20 -9.45
CA PHE A 156 -12.52 14.03 -8.45
C PHE A 156 -11.55 14.62 -7.44
N MET A 157 -10.65 13.79 -6.87
CA MET A 157 -9.66 14.25 -5.89
C MET A 157 -8.68 15.26 -6.50
N LEU A 158 -8.21 15.03 -7.73
CA LEU A 158 -7.33 15.95 -8.44
C LEU A 158 -8.01 17.31 -8.67
N THR A 159 -9.25 17.31 -9.19
CA THR A 159 -10.01 18.54 -9.45
C THR A 159 -10.32 19.28 -8.15
N LEU A 160 -10.66 18.57 -7.07
CA LEU A 160 -10.92 19.16 -5.76
C LEU A 160 -9.69 19.89 -5.23
N ILE A 161 -8.52 19.26 -5.26
CA ILE A 161 -7.26 19.86 -4.79
C ILE A 161 -6.93 21.12 -5.58
N LEU A 162 -7.02 21.06 -6.92
CA LEU A 162 -6.75 22.21 -7.79
C LEU A 162 -7.74 23.35 -7.54
N ARG A 163 -9.02 23.03 -7.32
CA ARG A 163 -10.05 24.04 -7.03
C ARG A 163 -9.83 24.73 -5.69
N LEU A 164 -9.50 23.97 -4.64
CA LEU A 164 -9.18 24.53 -3.33
C LEU A 164 -7.94 25.41 -3.37
N PHE A 165 -6.92 24.99 -4.11
CA PHE A 165 -5.70 25.76 -4.30
C PHE A 165 -5.97 27.10 -5.02
N ASN A 166 -6.77 27.10 -6.09
CA ASN A 166 -7.13 28.33 -6.79
C ASN A 166 -7.95 29.29 -5.91
N ILE A 167 -8.92 28.78 -5.14
CA ILE A 167 -9.70 29.62 -4.21
C ILE A 167 -8.78 30.30 -3.17
N TYR A 168 -7.75 29.59 -2.69
CA TYR A 168 -6.78 30.14 -1.73
C TYR A 168 -5.91 31.24 -2.36
N LEU A 169 -5.47 31.06 -3.62
CA LEU A 169 -4.68 32.08 -4.32
C LEU A 169 -5.49 33.34 -4.66
N ASP A 170 -6.78 33.21 -4.97
CA ASP A 170 -7.66 34.35 -5.25
C ASP A 170 -7.91 35.25 -4.00
N GLN A 171 -7.51 34.79 -2.79
CA GLN A 171 -7.65 35.52 -1.53
C GLN A 171 -6.36 36.26 -1.10
N ILE A 172 -5.25 36.12 -1.83
CA ILE A 172 -3.95 36.76 -1.57
C ILE A 172 -3.70 37.84 -2.62
#